data_AF-A0A959IB30-F1
#
_entry.id   AF-A0A959IB30-F1
#
_cell.length_a   1.000
_cell.length_b   1.000
_cell.length_c   1.000
_cell.angle_alpha   90.00
_cell.angle_beta   90.00
_cell.angle_gamma   90.00
#
_symmetry.space_group_name_H-M   'P 1'
#
loop_
_entity.id
_entity.type
_entity.pdbx_description
1 polymer ?
#
loop_
_entity_poly.entity_id
_entity_poly.type
_entity_poly.pdbx_seq_one_letter_code
_entity_poly.pdbx_strand_id
1 'polypeptide(L)'
;QEALDAAYVAEPYVEKGGGDPCGMTFDSTVVRSLNKPNITANYTSSWGWTVLCTPQGIPNAVDYVRQTTGSYETTRLLSQDSAEGEWNVGNLLIGQTILINGAYSRSGTQTSKVFNQQTYSSEFSVDVTDLGIDKSTYEISGGTGDFTLSGENGDGQSFSISGTITFLGNQSAAVTINGQTHTINW
;
A
#
# COMPACT_ATOMS: atom_id res chain seq x y z
N GLN A 1 1.37 0.78 5.78
CA GLN A 1 0.57 -0.29 6.38
C GLN A 1 0.53 -1.52 5.49
N GLU A 2 0.13 -1.45 4.21
CA GLU A 2 0.05 -2.67 3.36
C GLU A 2 1.37 -3.44 3.22
N ALA A 3 2.48 -2.75 2.99
CA ALA A 3 3.81 -3.37 2.99
C ALA A 3 4.17 -4.04 4.35
N LEU A 4 3.69 -3.49 5.47
CA LEU A 4 3.87 -4.09 6.80
C LEU A 4 2.98 -5.33 6.99
N ASP A 5 1.74 -5.28 6.49
CA ASP A 5 0.83 -6.43 6.51
C ASP A 5 1.39 -7.57 5.65
N ALA A 6 2.00 -7.24 4.50
CA ALA A 6 2.73 -8.19 3.65
C ALA A 6 3.95 -8.79 4.38
N ALA A 7 4.72 -7.97 5.11
CA ALA A 7 5.83 -8.45 5.94
C ALA A 7 5.34 -9.40 7.06
N TYR A 8 4.22 -9.08 7.71
CA TYR A 8 3.61 -9.93 8.74
C TYR A 8 3.15 -11.29 8.17
N VAL A 9 2.55 -11.29 6.98
CA VAL A 9 2.17 -12.54 6.28
C VAL A 9 3.38 -13.42 6.00
N ALA A 10 4.55 -12.83 5.74
CA ALA A 10 5.77 -13.57 5.45
C ALA A 10 6.46 -14.15 6.69
N GLU A 11 6.13 -13.66 7.89
CA GLU A 11 6.77 -14.02 9.17
C GLU A 11 6.82 -15.54 9.45
N PRO A 12 5.75 -16.34 9.24
CA PRO A 12 5.78 -17.78 9.49
C PRO A 12 6.79 -18.55 8.62
N TYR A 13 7.23 -17.94 7.51
CA TYR A 13 8.20 -18.51 6.57
C TYR A 13 9.63 -17.98 6.78
N VAL A 14 9.85 -17.17 7.81
CA VAL A 14 11.16 -16.69 8.25
C VAL A 14 11.88 -17.76 9.11
N GLU A 15 11.15 -18.75 9.62
CA GLU A 15 11.72 -19.87 10.38
C GLU A 15 11.72 -21.17 9.55
N LYS A 16 12.79 -21.95 9.67
CA LYS A 16 12.98 -23.24 8.97
C LYS A 16 12.09 -24.33 9.60
N GLY A 17 10.77 -24.22 9.43
CA GLY A 17 9.77 -25.21 9.86
C GLY A 17 9.51 -26.30 8.82
N GLY A 18 9.29 -27.53 9.26
CA GLY A 18 9.18 -28.71 8.39
C GLY A 18 7.97 -28.71 7.44
N GLY A 19 8.24 -28.87 6.16
CA GLY A 19 7.29 -28.87 5.04
C GLY A 19 7.98 -28.30 3.79
N ASP A 20 7.40 -28.52 2.60
CA ASP A 20 7.79 -27.79 1.39
C ASP A 20 6.76 -26.66 1.16
N PRO A 21 6.98 -25.46 1.72
CA PRO A 21 6.04 -24.34 1.62
C PRO A 21 6.01 -23.69 0.23
N CYS A 22 6.81 -24.18 -0.72
CA CYS A 22 6.96 -23.55 -2.02
C CYS A 22 5.69 -23.63 -2.86
N GLY A 23 5.27 -22.48 -3.40
CA GLY A 23 4.05 -22.36 -4.19
C GLY A 23 2.76 -22.43 -3.36
N MET A 24 2.84 -22.45 -2.02
CA MET A 24 1.66 -22.29 -1.20
C MET A 24 1.03 -20.92 -1.44
N THR A 25 -0.28 -20.93 -1.60
CA THR A 25 -1.08 -19.73 -1.78
C THR A 25 -2.14 -19.63 -0.70
N PHE A 26 -2.55 -18.40 -0.43
CA PHE A 26 -3.71 -18.11 0.39
C PHE A 26 -4.37 -16.86 -0.14
N ASP A 27 -5.69 -16.82 -0.08
CA ASP A 27 -6.47 -15.63 -0.34
C ASP A 27 -7.54 -15.44 0.72
N SER A 28 -7.99 -14.20 0.86
CA SER A 28 -9.14 -13.89 1.68
C SER A 28 -9.82 -12.63 1.18
N THR A 29 -11.03 -12.43 1.66
CA THR A 29 -11.80 -11.21 1.41
C THR A 29 -12.55 -10.83 2.67
N VAL A 30 -12.44 -9.56 3.05
CA VAL A 30 -13.22 -8.96 4.13
C VAL A 30 -14.13 -7.90 3.54
N VAL A 31 -15.42 -8.02 3.88
CA VAL A 31 -16.44 -7.02 3.59
C VAL A 31 -16.90 -6.44 4.91
N ARG A 32 -16.93 -5.10 5.03
CA ARG A 32 -17.54 -4.43 6.16
C ARG A 32 -18.45 -3.32 5.71
N SER A 33 -19.49 -3.09 6.50
CA SER A 33 -20.41 -1.98 6.35
C SER A 33 -20.54 -1.24 7.68
N LEU A 34 -20.78 0.07 7.57
CA LEU A 34 -21.07 0.97 8.66
C LEU A 34 -22.35 1.72 8.30
N ASN A 35 -23.31 1.73 9.22
CA ASN A 35 -24.53 2.52 9.08
C ASN A 35 -24.78 3.28 10.38
N LYS A 36 -24.50 4.58 10.35
CA LYS A 36 -24.72 5.52 11.45
C LYS A 36 -25.46 6.77 10.92
N PRO A 37 -26.15 7.54 11.77
CA PRO A 37 -26.99 8.66 11.32
C PRO A 37 -26.33 9.69 10.39
N ASN A 38 -25.00 9.89 10.50
CA ASN A 38 -24.27 10.88 9.71
C ASN A 38 -23.27 10.27 8.71
N ILE A 39 -23.14 8.94 8.69
CA ILE A 39 -22.20 8.25 7.82
C ILE A 39 -22.68 6.83 7.51
N THR A 40 -22.79 6.54 6.23
CA THR A 40 -22.81 5.18 5.72
C THR A 40 -21.48 4.92 5.04
N ALA A 41 -20.91 3.74 5.21
CA ALA A 41 -19.69 3.35 4.52
C ALA A 41 -19.71 1.85 4.25
N ASN A 42 -19.14 1.45 3.12
CA ASN A 42 -18.91 0.05 2.79
C ASN A 42 -17.50 -0.06 2.27
N TYR A 43 -16.80 -1.12 2.66
CA TYR A 43 -15.53 -1.44 2.05
C TYR A 43 -15.39 -2.95 1.89
N THR A 44 -14.78 -3.32 0.77
CA THR A 44 -14.39 -4.68 0.45
C THR A 44 -12.90 -4.66 0.21
N SER A 45 -12.17 -5.54 0.89
CA SER A 45 -10.75 -5.74 0.65
C SER A 45 -10.50 -7.21 0.43
N SER A 46 -9.95 -7.54 -0.74
CA SER A 46 -9.43 -8.85 -1.07
C SER A 46 -7.92 -8.79 -1.05
N TRP A 47 -7.28 -9.88 -0.62
CA TRP A 47 -5.84 -10.03 -0.73
C TRP A 47 -5.50 -11.49 -0.94
N GLY A 48 -4.33 -11.72 -1.52
CA GLY A 48 -3.75 -13.03 -1.64
C GLY A 48 -2.24 -12.96 -1.62
N TRP A 49 -1.62 -14.10 -1.36
CA TRP A 49 -0.18 -14.22 -1.38
C TRP A 49 0.29 -15.58 -1.85
N THR A 50 1.53 -15.64 -2.34
CA THR A 50 2.21 -16.84 -2.81
C THR A 50 3.63 -16.90 -2.28
N VAL A 51 4.04 -18.03 -1.72
CA VAL A 51 5.44 -18.25 -1.28
C VAL A 51 6.32 -18.63 -2.48
N LEU A 52 7.33 -17.81 -2.74
CA LEU A 52 8.35 -18.03 -3.74
C LEU A 52 9.61 -18.63 -3.14
N CYS A 53 10.18 -19.62 -3.82
CA CYS A 53 11.37 -20.33 -3.36
C CYS A 53 12.53 -20.25 -4.34
N THR A 54 13.72 -20.46 -3.80
CA THR A 54 14.92 -20.71 -4.61
C THR A 54 14.80 -22.07 -5.34
N PRO A 55 15.64 -22.33 -6.37
CA PRO A 55 15.69 -23.63 -7.03
C PRO A 55 15.98 -24.82 -6.11
N GLN A 56 16.49 -24.56 -4.89
CA GLN A 56 16.75 -25.58 -3.87
C GLN A 56 15.53 -25.87 -2.98
N GLY A 57 14.36 -25.30 -3.28
CA GLY A 57 13.13 -25.48 -2.50
C GLY A 57 13.15 -24.73 -1.16
N ILE A 58 13.89 -23.62 -1.10
CA ILE A 58 14.03 -22.82 0.11
C ILE A 58 13.22 -21.53 -0.06
N PRO A 59 12.27 -21.19 0.83
CA PRO A 59 11.54 -19.92 0.80
C PRO A 59 12.47 -18.73 0.75
N ASN A 60 12.20 -17.81 -0.17
CA ASN A 60 13.02 -16.62 -0.34
C ASN A 60 12.20 -15.34 -0.40
N ALA A 61 10.98 -15.40 -0.93
CA ALA A 61 10.09 -14.26 -1.02
C ALA A 61 8.62 -14.66 -0.89
N VAL A 62 7.77 -13.67 -0.63
CA VAL A 62 6.32 -13.76 -0.75
C VAL A 62 5.86 -12.68 -1.72
N ASP A 63 5.10 -13.09 -2.74
CA ASP A 63 4.32 -12.15 -3.54
C ASP A 63 2.99 -11.93 -2.83
N TYR A 64 2.64 -10.67 -2.58
CA TYR A 64 1.41 -10.26 -1.92
C TYR A 64 0.67 -9.25 -2.80
N VAL A 65 -0.61 -9.52 -3.05
CA VAL A 65 -1.49 -8.65 -3.83
C VAL A 65 -2.69 -8.30 -3.00
N ARG A 66 -3.11 -7.03 -3.05
CA ARG A 66 -4.30 -6.53 -2.37
C ARG A 66 -5.10 -5.63 -3.29
N GLN A 67 -6.41 -5.83 -3.28
CA GLN A 67 -7.36 -4.93 -3.93
C GLN A 67 -8.41 -4.50 -2.91
N THR A 68 -8.74 -3.21 -2.94
CA THR A 68 -9.75 -2.64 -2.05
C THR A 68 -10.68 -1.75 -2.84
N THR A 69 -11.97 -1.87 -2.58
CA THR A 69 -12.98 -0.91 -3.02
C THR A 69 -13.74 -0.41 -1.81
N GLY A 70 -14.14 0.85 -1.84
CA GLY A 70 -14.85 1.48 -0.75
C GLY A 70 -15.75 2.59 -1.23
N SER A 71 -16.82 2.79 -0.49
CA SER A 71 -17.63 4.00 -0.60
C SER A 71 -17.95 4.49 0.80
N TYR A 72 -18.04 5.80 0.94
CA TYR A 72 -18.66 6.38 2.11
C TYR A 72 -19.49 7.58 1.73
N GLU A 73 -20.53 7.80 2.49
CA GLU A 73 -21.52 8.81 2.24
C GLU A 73 -21.84 9.48 3.57
N THR A 74 -21.71 10.80 3.59
CA THR A 74 -22.13 11.64 4.70
C THR A 74 -23.26 12.56 4.24
N THR A 75 -23.72 13.43 5.12
CA THR A 75 -24.68 14.48 4.76
C THR A 75 -24.15 15.47 3.73
N ARG A 76 -22.82 15.59 3.56
CA ARG A 76 -22.20 16.61 2.70
C ARG A 76 -21.29 16.08 1.59
N LEU A 77 -20.97 14.80 1.62
CA LEU A 77 -19.97 14.21 0.72
C LEU A 77 -20.36 12.78 0.37
N LEU A 78 -20.20 12.42 -0.90
CA LEU A 78 -20.19 11.05 -1.39
C LEU A 78 -18.77 10.75 -1.88
N SER A 79 -18.23 9.59 -1.54
CA SER A 79 -16.92 9.13 -2.01
C SER A 79 -17.02 7.71 -2.52
N GLN A 80 -16.29 7.43 -3.59
CA GLN A 80 -16.05 6.09 -4.11
C GLN A 80 -14.57 5.97 -4.40
N ASP A 81 -13.93 4.97 -3.83
CA ASP A 81 -12.49 4.79 -3.87
C ASP A 81 -12.14 3.34 -4.20
N SER A 82 -11.07 3.15 -4.94
CA SER A 82 -10.42 1.87 -5.16
C SER A 82 -8.92 1.99 -4.94
N ALA A 83 -8.31 0.92 -4.46
CA ALA A 83 -6.87 0.83 -4.31
C ALA A 83 -6.38 -0.57 -4.66
N GLU A 84 -5.17 -0.63 -5.19
CA GLU A 84 -4.47 -1.87 -5.52
C GLU A 84 -3.03 -1.76 -5.03
N GLY A 85 -2.50 -2.86 -4.50
CA GLY A 85 -1.12 -2.98 -4.07
C GLY A 85 -0.55 -4.31 -4.49
N GLU A 86 0.64 -4.30 -5.07
CA GLU A 86 1.41 -5.47 -5.44
C GLU A 86 2.78 -5.36 -4.79
N TRP A 87 3.16 -6.35 -3.99
CA TRP A 87 4.33 -6.31 -3.14
C TRP A 87 5.10 -7.63 -3.23
N ASN A 88 6.40 -7.54 -3.53
CA ASN A 88 7.35 -8.63 -3.37
C ASN A 88 8.13 -8.42 -2.07
N VAL A 89 7.96 -9.34 -1.13
CA VAL A 89 8.61 -9.33 0.18
C VAL A 89 9.72 -10.37 0.16
N GLY A 90 10.96 -9.92 -0.05
CA GLY A 90 12.14 -10.77 -0.18
C GLY A 90 13.01 -10.82 1.08
N ASN A 91 14.12 -11.57 0.98
CA ASN A 91 15.08 -11.80 2.07
C ASN A 91 14.44 -12.42 3.33
N LEU A 92 13.52 -13.38 3.17
CA LEU A 92 12.82 -13.98 4.30
C LEU A 92 13.77 -14.71 5.27
N LEU A 93 14.61 -15.61 4.74
CA LEU A 93 15.45 -16.47 5.58
C LEU A 93 16.89 -15.97 5.81
N ILE A 94 17.36 -15.01 5.01
CA ILE A 94 18.73 -14.52 5.03
C ILE A 94 18.78 -13.04 5.41
N GLY A 95 19.87 -12.62 6.05
CA GLY A 95 20.08 -11.23 6.46
C GLY A 95 19.18 -10.76 7.62
N GLN A 96 19.44 -9.55 8.09
CA GLN A 96 18.71 -8.90 9.20
C GLN A 96 17.55 -8.02 8.73
N THR A 97 17.38 -7.87 7.42
CA THR A 97 16.43 -6.92 6.82
C THR A 97 15.56 -7.65 5.81
N ILE A 98 14.24 -7.47 5.92
CA ILE A 98 13.27 -7.82 4.87
C ILE A 98 13.30 -6.72 3.83
N LEU A 99 13.34 -7.08 2.54
CA LEU A 99 13.29 -6.11 1.45
C LEU A 99 11.92 -6.15 0.79
N ILE A 100 11.30 -5.00 0.64
CA ILE A 100 10.01 -4.86 -0.02
C ILE A 100 10.16 -4.03 -1.29
N ASN A 101 9.70 -4.59 -2.39
CA ASN A 101 9.57 -3.93 -3.67
C ASN A 101 8.12 -4.03 -4.12
N GLY A 102 7.61 -3.04 -4.84
CA GLY A 102 6.24 -3.12 -5.31
C GLY A 102 5.64 -1.79 -5.69
N ALA A 103 4.35 -1.81 -5.99
CA ALA A 103 3.59 -0.66 -6.38
C ALA A 103 2.30 -0.57 -5.58
N TYR A 104 1.84 0.65 -5.36
CA TYR A 104 0.52 0.92 -4.81
C TYR A 104 -0.16 2.00 -5.64
N SER A 105 -1.42 1.80 -5.96
CA SER A 105 -2.26 2.79 -6.59
C SER A 105 -3.58 2.96 -5.83
N ARG A 106 -4.10 4.17 -5.84
CA ARG A 106 -5.43 4.51 -5.32
C ARG A 106 -6.08 5.51 -6.24
N SER A 107 -7.27 5.20 -6.70
CA SER A 107 -8.13 6.12 -7.43
C SER A 107 -9.41 6.38 -6.63
N GLY A 108 -9.96 7.57 -6.76
CA GLY A 108 -11.17 7.92 -6.05
C GLY A 108 -11.91 9.08 -6.68
N THR A 109 -13.21 9.13 -6.39
CA THR A 109 -14.08 10.24 -6.73
C THR A 109 -14.78 10.74 -5.48
N GLN A 110 -14.89 12.06 -5.36
CA GLN A 110 -15.55 12.74 -4.26
C GLN A 110 -16.54 13.75 -4.82
N THR A 111 -17.82 13.56 -4.52
CA THR A 111 -18.90 14.47 -4.93
C THR A 111 -19.42 15.21 -3.71
N SER A 112 -19.29 16.54 -3.71
CA SER A 112 -19.96 17.38 -2.72
C SER A 112 -21.48 17.27 -2.86
N LYS A 113 -22.20 17.23 -1.75
CA LYS A 113 -23.67 17.33 -1.71
C LYS A 113 -24.16 18.72 -1.35
N VAL A 114 -23.23 19.63 -1.09
CA VAL A 114 -23.48 21.03 -0.75
C VAL A 114 -22.87 21.94 -1.82
N PHE A 115 -23.32 23.19 -1.86
CA PHE A 115 -22.92 24.18 -2.87
C PHE A 115 -23.17 23.67 -4.29
N ASN A 116 -22.19 23.83 -5.19
CA ASN A 116 -22.31 23.48 -6.60
C ASN A 116 -22.26 21.97 -6.88
N GLN A 117 -22.20 21.14 -5.83
CA GLN A 117 -22.17 19.67 -5.93
C GLN A 117 -21.08 19.14 -6.87
N GLN A 118 -19.94 19.83 -6.90
CA GLN A 118 -18.81 19.50 -7.75
C GLN A 118 -18.27 18.11 -7.40
N THR A 119 -17.83 17.41 -8.44
CA THR A 119 -17.13 16.13 -8.32
C THR A 119 -15.66 16.33 -8.57
N TYR A 120 -14.82 15.67 -7.78
CA TYR A 120 -13.38 15.66 -7.92
C TYR A 120 -12.93 14.22 -8.07
N SER A 121 -12.09 13.94 -9.04
CA SER A 121 -11.37 12.67 -9.15
C SER A 121 -9.92 12.87 -8.74
N SER A 122 -9.32 11.85 -8.17
CA SER A 122 -7.90 11.82 -7.85
C SER A 122 -7.33 10.43 -8.04
N GLU A 123 -6.09 10.37 -8.50
CA GLU A 123 -5.30 9.15 -8.58
C GLU A 123 -3.95 9.38 -7.92
N PHE A 124 -3.56 8.45 -7.06
CA PHE A 124 -2.26 8.41 -6.43
C PHE A 124 -1.60 7.09 -6.78
N SER A 125 -0.36 7.11 -7.23
CA SER A 125 0.47 5.92 -7.41
C SER A 125 1.82 6.12 -6.74
N VAL A 126 2.41 5.02 -6.26
CA VAL A 126 3.78 4.98 -5.77
C VAL A 126 4.42 3.64 -6.12
N ASP A 127 5.61 3.70 -6.69
CA ASP A 127 6.49 2.56 -6.95
C ASP A 127 7.61 2.58 -5.91
N VAL A 128 7.73 1.54 -5.11
CA VAL A 128 8.68 1.41 -4.01
C VAL A 128 9.79 0.44 -4.38
N THR A 129 11.03 0.85 -4.15
CA THR A 129 12.24 0.06 -4.40
C THR A 129 13.05 -0.07 -3.11
N ASP A 130 13.44 -1.31 -2.82
CA ASP A 130 14.33 -1.69 -1.72
C ASP A 130 13.92 -1.10 -0.36
N LEU A 131 12.62 -1.10 -0.05
CA LEU A 131 12.13 -0.71 1.26
C LEU A 131 12.57 -1.76 2.28
N GLY A 132 13.57 -1.41 3.08
CA GLY A 132 14.11 -2.26 4.12
C GLY A 132 13.29 -2.18 5.40
N ILE A 133 12.99 -3.34 5.99
CA ILE A 133 12.41 -3.47 7.33
C ILE A 133 13.36 -4.31 8.17
N ASP A 134 13.81 -3.78 9.31
CA ASP A 134 14.63 -4.52 10.26
C ASP A 134 13.82 -5.65 10.93
N LYS A 135 14.32 -6.89 10.89
CA LYS A 135 13.61 -8.06 11.42
C LYS A 135 13.52 -8.08 12.95
N SER A 136 14.35 -7.32 13.64
CA SER A 136 14.39 -7.28 15.11
C SER A 136 13.50 -6.18 15.68
N THR A 137 13.43 -5.02 15.02
CA THR A 137 12.62 -3.88 15.47
C THR A 137 11.30 -3.74 14.71
N TYR A 138 11.17 -4.39 13.54
CA TYR A 138 10.07 -4.19 12.58
C TYR A 138 9.91 -2.74 12.12
N GLU A 139 10.98 -1.96 12.18
CA GLU A 139 11.01 -0.58 11.72
C GLU A 139 11.58 -0.48 10.31
N ILE A 140 11.12 0.53 9.56
CA ILE A 140 11.70 0.87 8.26
C ILE A 140 13.15 1.29 8.49
N SER A 141 14.08 0.67 7.76
CA SER A 141 15.52 0.96 7.83
C SER A 141 16.04 1.75 6.64
N GLY A 142 15.30 1.81 5.53
CA GLY A 142 15.69 2.55 4.32
C GLY A 142 14.84 2.21 3.10
N GLY A 143 15.15 2.81 1.96
CA GLY A 143 14.52 2.54 0.66
C GLY A 143 14.07 3.81 -0.06
N THR A 144 13.51 3.66 -1.25
CA THR A 144 12.99 4.78 -2.04
C THR A 144 11.63 4.47 -2.63
N GLY A 145 10.88 5.51 -2.98
CA GLY A 145 9.72 5.33 -3.85
C GLY A 145 9.44 6.56 -4.71
N ASP A 146 9.02 6.33 -5.93
CA ASP A 146 8.60 7.38 -6.86
C ASP A 146 7.08 7.44 -6.84
N PHE A 147 6.50 8.63 -6.64
CA PHE A 147 5.06 8.79 -6.56
C PHE A 147 4.53 9.79 -7.59
N THR A 148 3.26 9.61 -7.96
CA THR A 148 2.48 10.57 -8.73
C THR A 148 1.12 10.77 -8.06
N LEU A 149 0.70 12.02 -7.95
CA LEU A 149 -0.64 12.42 -7.53
C LEU A 149 -1.25 13.28 -8.61
N SER A 150 -2.36 12.84 -9.18
CA SER A 150 -3.14 13.60 -10.15
C SER A 150 -4.57 13.77 -9.67
N GLY A 151 -5.26 14.75 -10.24
CA GLY A 151 -6.68 14.92 -10.01
C GLY A 151 -7.32 15.87 -11.00
N GLU A 152 -8.63 15.81 -11.07
CA GLU A 152 -9.46 16.60 -11.97
C GLU A 152 -10.74 17.05 -11.24
N ASN A 153 -11.17 18.29 -11.46
CA ASN A 153 -12.46 18.77 -10.95
C ASN A 153 -13.57 18.65 -12.01
N GLY A 154 -14.82 18.84 -11.60
CA GLY A 154 -15.99 18.75 -12.48
C GLY A 154 -16.02 19.77 -13.62
N ASP A 155 -15.15 20.78 -13.59
CA ASP A 155 -14.98 21.77 -14.65
C ASP A 155 -13.85 21.39 -15.65
N GLY A 156 -13.25 20.20 -15.49
CA GLY A 156 -12.19 19.68 -16.36
C GLY A 156 -10.80 20.25 -16.09
N GLN A 157 -10.62 20.98 -14.98
CA GLN A 157 -9.29 21.46 -14.57
C GLN A 157 -8.56 20.34 -13.85
N SER A 158 -7.34 20.04 -14.31
CA SER A 158 -6.51 18.98 -13.76
C SER A 158 -5.21 19.49 -13.18
N PHE A 159 -4.63 18.68 -12.29
CA PHE A 159 -3.27 18.83 -11.81
C PHE A 159 -2.57 17.47 -11.82
N SER A 160 -1.24 17.50 -11.87
CA SER A 160 -0.40 16.33 -11.65
C SER A 160 0.90 16.75 -10.97
N ILE A 161 1.28 16.03 -9.93
CA ILE A 161 2.48 16.26 -9.13
C ILE A 161 3.19 14.93 -9.00
N SER A 162 4.45 14.89 -9.37
CA SER A 162 5.31 13.71 -9.14
C SER A 162 6.49 14.09 -8.26
N GLY A 163 7.01 13.10 -7.55
CA GLY A 163 8.14 13.30 -6.65
C GLY A 163 8.72 11.98 -6.18
N THR A 164 9.70 12.08 -5.29
CA THR A 164 10.39 10.93 -4.72
C THR A 164 10.30 10.95 -3.20
N ILE A 165 10.24 9.76 -2.61
CA ILE A 165 10.29 9.51 -1.17
C ILE A 165 11.58 8.74 -0.93
N THR A 166 12.40 9.21 0.00
CA THR A 166 13.57 8.48 0.51
C THR A 166 13.30 8.14 1.97
N PHE A 167 13.18 6.85 2.27
CA PHE A 167 13.05 6.39 3.64
C PHE A 167 14.43 6.44 4.31
N LEU A 168 14.54 7.18 5.41
CA LEU A 168 15.81 7.45 6.09
C LEU A 168 16.04 6.52 7.30
N GLY A 169 15.05 5.69 7.61
CA GLY A 169 14.98 4.95 8.86
C GLY A 169 14.68 5.86 10.06
N ASN A 170 14.73 5.30 11.27
CA ASN A 170 14.46 6.03 12.52
C ASN A 170 13.15 6.85 12.49
N GLN A 171 12.11 6.27 11.87
CA GLN A 171 10.80 6.90 11.70
C GLN A 171 10.84 8.24 10.95
N SER A 172 11.72 8.35 9.95
CA SER A 172 11.83 9.53 9.09
C SER A 172 11.90 9.20 7.60
N ALA A 173 11.38 10.11 6.78
CA ALA A 173 11.48 10.09 5.33
C ALA A 173 11.68 11.50 4.77
N ALA A 174 12.39 11.61 3.66
CA ALA A 174 12.52 12.84 2.89
C ALA A 174 11.67 12.74 1.62
N VAL A 175 10.80 13.72 1.40
CA VAL A 175 9.95 13.81 0.21
C VAL A 175 10.45 14.95 -0.67
N THR A 176 10.76 14.68 -1.93
CA THR A 176 11.23 15.69 -2.88
C THR A 176 10.21 15.91 -3.99
N ILE A 177 9.74 17.15 -4.11
CA ILE A 177 8.78 17.58 -5.13
C ILE A 177 9.35 18.82 -5.81
N ASN A 178 9.45 18.81 -7.15
CA ASN A 178 9.98 19.94 -7.92
C ASN A 178 11.36 20.43 -7.42
N GLY A 179 12.21 19.50 -6.95
CA GLY A 179 13.54 19.80 -6.39
C GLY A 179 13.55 20.40 -4.99
N GLN A 180 12.40 20.58 -4.34
CA GLN A 180 12.31 20.96 -2.93
C GLN A 180 12.11 19.71 -2.07
N THR A 181 12.97 19.54 -1.06
CA THR A 181 12.93 18.40 -0.15
C THR A 181 12.34 18.80 1.20
N HIS A 182 11.40 18.00 1.68
CA HIS A 182 10.75 18.13 2.97
C HIS A 182 10.94 16.85 3.78
N THR A 183 11.44 16.97 5.02
CA THR A 183 11.58 15.83 5.93
C THR A 183 10.33 15.67 6.77
N ILE A 184 9.84 14.43 6.86
CA ILE A 184 8.69 14.02 7.66
C ILE A 184 9.18 13.04 8.72
N ASN A 185 8.68 13.18 9.95
CA ASN A 185 8.93 12.26 11.07
C ASN A 185 7.58 11.75 11.58
N TRP A 186 7.53 10.50 12.05
CA TRP A 186 6.32 9.88 12.63
C TRP A 186 6.60 9.10 13.91
#